data_AF-A0A959XCG6-F1
#
_entry.id   AF-A0A959XCG6-F1
#
_cell.length_a   1.000
_cell.length_b   1.000
_cell.length_c   1.000
_cell.angle_alpha   90.00
_cell.angle_beta   90.00
_cell.angle_gamma   90.00
#
_symmetry.space_group_name_H-M   'P 1'
#
loop_
_entity.id
_entity.type
_entity.pdbx_description
1 polymer ?
#
loop_
_entity_poly.entity_id
_entity_poly.type
_entity_poly.pdbx_seq_one_letter_code
_entity_poly.pdbx_strand_id
1 'polypeptide(L)' 'PSFKGIMAAKKKPLDTWSLSDIGVDAGEVGLASAWTAVESTEARPPRTQGEIVKDEDGSGATALVGFLASKKFI' A
#
# COMPACT_ATOMS: atom_id res chain seq x y z
N PRO A 1 25.91 4.67 0.37
CA PRO A 1 26.70 5.82 0.86
C PRO A 1 28.04 5.37 1.49
N SER A 2 29.14 6.09 1.24
CA SER A 2 30.43 5.77 1.88
C SER A 2 30.43 6.22 3.35
N PHE A 3 31.27 5.61 4.18
CA PHE A 3 31.43 5.98 5.59
C PHE A 3 31.75 7.48 5.75
N LYS A 4 32.62 8.01 4.88
CA LYS A 4 32.94 9.44 4.80
C LYS A 4 31.70 10.30 4.51
N GLY A 5 30.81 9.84 3.63
CA GLY A 5 29.57 10.53 3.30
C GLY A 5 28.57 10.58 4.47
N ILE A 6 28.40 9.48 5.20
CA ILE A 6 27.51 9.43 6.39
C ILE A 6 28.05 10.37 7.48
N MET A 7 29.36 10.35 7.71
CA MET A 7 30.00 11.22 8.71
C MET A 7 29.92 12.71 8.34
N ALA A 8 29.98 13.06 7.06
CA ALA A 8 29.79 14.42 6.59
C ALA A 8 28.33 14.88 6.75
N ALA A 9 27.36 14.02 6.42
CA ALA A 9 25.94 14.31 6.56
C ALA A 9 25.54 14.53 8.02
N LYS A 10 26.01 13.68 8.95
CA LYS A 10 25.74 13.81 10.39
C LYS A 10 26.23 15.14 10.98
N LYS A 11 27.25 15.75 10.39
CA LYS A 11 27.84 17.01 10.86
C LYS A 11 27.13 18.26 10.34
N LYS A 12 26.33 18.16 9.27
CA LYS A 12 25.61 19.31 8.74
C LYS A 12 24.48 19.69 9.71
N PRO A 13 24.30 20.98 10.02
CA PRO A 13 23.11 21.44 10.73
C PRO A 13 21.85 21.03 9.96
N LEU A 14 20.85 20.56 10.70
CA LEU A 14 19.52 20.28 10.17
C LEU A 14 18.60 21.41 10.58
N ASP A 15 18.14 22.19 9.61
CA ASP A 15 17.15 23.23 9.86
C ASP A 15 15.79 22.59 10.15
N THR A 16 15.21 22.95 11.29
CA THR A 16 13.89 22.51 11.70
C THR A 16 12.97 23.71 11.71
N TRP A 17 11.91 23.65 10.91
CA TRP A 17 10.93 24.72 10.75
C TRP A 17 9.64 24.35 11.47
N SER A 18 9.10 25.30 12.21
CA SER A 18 7.75 25.26 12.77
C SER A 18 6.75 25.87 11.78
N LEU A 19 5.44 25.68 12.03
CA LEU A 19 4.40 26.32 11.21
C LEU A 19 4.48 27.85 11.23
N SER A 20 4.86 28.44 12.38
CA SER A 20 5.07 29.89 12.50
C SER A 20 6.23 30.40 11.66
N ASP A 21 7.29 29.60 11.46
CA ASP A 21 8.45 30.01 10.66
C ASP A 21 8.13 30.11 9.16
N ILE A 22 7.04 29.45 8.73
CA ILE A 22 6.58 29.43 7.33
C ILE A 22 5.24 30.17 7.13
N GLY A 23 4.69 30.80 8.19
CA GLY A 23 3.46 31.57 8.12
C GLY A 23 2.19 30.76 7.88
N VAL A 24 2.16 29.49 8.30
CA VAL A 24 1.01 28.60 8.15
C VAL A 24 0.20 28.55 9.45
N ASP A 25 -1.12 28.71 9.35
CA ASP A 25 -2.02 28.54 10.50
C ASP A 25 -2.14 27.05 10.87
N ALA A 26 -2.07 26.75 12.17
CA ALA A 26 -2.24 25.40 12.68
C ALA A 26 -3.63 24.81 12.40
N GLY A 27 -4.66 25.65 12.24
CA GLY A 27 -6.02 25.24 11.91
C GLY A 27 -6.21 24.81 10.45
N GLU A 28 -5.28 25.17 9.56
CA GLU A 28 -5.33 24.80 8.14
C GLU A 28 -4.72 23.43 7.85
N VAL A 29 -3.99 22.85 8.80
CA VAL A 29 -3.21 21.63 8.61
C VAL A 29 -3.54 20.54 9.65
N GLY A 30 -2.99 19.35 9.43
CA GLY A 30 -3.22 18.22 10.31
C GLY A 30 -4.59 17.57 10.15
N LEU A 31 -4.89 16.62 11.03
CA LEU A 31 -6.07 15.77 10.90
C LEU A 31 -7.38 16.56 11.02
N ALA A 32 -7.40 17.63 11.81
CA ALA A 32 -8.59 18.47 11.99
C ALA A 32 -9.01 19.24 10.71
N SER A 33 -8.06 19.48 9.80
CA SER A 33 -8.31 20.17 8.52
C SER A 33 -8.38 19.20 7.32
N ALA A 34 -8.15 17.90 7.54
CA ALA A 34 -8.19 16.91 6.48
C ALA A 34 -9.63 16.63 6.02
N TRP A 35 -9.84 16.55 4.69
CA TRP A 35 -11.16 16.26 4.11
C TRP A 35 -11.61 14.81 4.30
N THR A 36 -10.67 13.91 4.58
CA THR A 36 -10.90 12.48 4.70
C THR A 36 -10.18 11.94 5.91
N ALA A 37 -10.79 10.99 6.61
CA ALA A 37 -10.19 10.26 7.71
C ALA A 37 -10.08 8.77 7.36
N VAL A 38 -9.04 8.12 7.88
CA VAL A 38 -8.92 6.65 7.79
C VAL A 38 -9.78 6.03 8.89
N GLU A 39 -10.84 5.33 8.49
CA GLU A 39 -11.74 4.67 9.44
C GLU A 39 -11.17 3.33 9.95
N SER A 40 -10.55 2.54 9.06
CA SER A 40 -9.94 1.28 9.42
C SER A 40 -8.80 0.89 8.48
N THR A 41 -7.89 0.06 8.98
CA THR A 41 -6.82 -0.54 8.20
C THR A 41 -6.71 -2.01 8.55
N GLU A 42 -6.84 -2.88 7.56
CA GLU A 42 -6.72 -4.33 7.74
C GLU A 42 -5.64 -4.90 6.84
N ALA A 43 -4.90 -5.89 7.35
CA ALA A 43 -3.91 -6.58 6.56
C ALA A 43 -4.58 -7.44 5.49
N ARG A 44 -4.11 -7.36 4.25
CA ARG A 44 -4.60 -8.21 3.17
C ARG A 44 -4.34 -9.69 3.53
N PRO A 45 -5.36 -10.57 3.50
CA PRO A 45 -5.15 -11.99 3.73
C PRO A 45 -4.10 -12.58 2.76
N PRO A 46 -3.31 -13.58 3.21
CA PRO A 46 -2.32 -14.23 2.35
C PRO A 46 -3.00 -14.94 1.17
N ARG A 47 -2.28 -15.06 0.05
CA ARG A 47 -2.77 -15.79 -1.13
C ARG A 47 -2.90 -17.27 -0.79
N THR A 48 -4.06 -17.87 -1.10
CA THR A 48 -4.27 -19.31 -1.00
C THR A 48 -3.76 -20.03 -2.25
N GLN A 49 -3.61 -21.34 -2.18
CA GLN A 49 -3.07 -22.20 -3.25
C GLN A 49 -3.90 -22.20 -4.55
N GLY A 50 -5.10 -21.61 -4.55
CA GLY A 50 -6.04 -21.69 -5.67
C GLY A 50 -6.80 -23.01 -5.69
N GLU A 51 -7.65 -23.18 -6.70
CA GLU A 51 -8.40 -24.42 -6.92
C GLU A 51 -7.58 -25.35 -7.82
N ILE A 52 -7.36 -26.59 -7.39
CA ILE A 52 -6.65 -27.60 -8.16
C ILE A 52 -7.70 -28.54 -8.76
N VAL A 53 -7.88 -28.47 -10.08
CA VAL A 53 -8.76 -29.38 -10.83
C VAL A 53 -7.89 -30.45 -11.49
N LYS A 54 -8.15 -31.71 -11.16
CA LYS A 54 -7.51 -32.86 -11.84
C LYS A 54 -8.38 -33.28 -13.01
N ASP A 55 -7.78 -33.36 -14.19
CA ASP A 55 -8.46 -33.70 -15.43
C ASP A 55 -8.40 -35.21 -15.69
N GLU A 56 -9.06 -36.00 -14.85
CA GLU A 56 -9.03 -37.47 -14.96
C GLU A 56 -10.04 -37.99 -16.02
N ASP A 57 -11.17 -37.27 -16.22
CA ASP A 57 -12.25 -37.64 -17.13
C ASP A 57 -12.52 -36.61 -18.25
N GLY A 58 -11.58 -35.67 -18.50
CA GLY A 58 -11.77 -34.58 -19.49
C GLY A 58 -12.62 -33.40 -18.99
N SER A 59 -12.83 -33.29 -17.68
CA SER A 59 -13.63 -32.23 -17.03
C SER A 59 -12.89 -30.89 -16.87
N GLY A 60 -11.58 -30.85 -17.11
CA GLY A 60 -10.73 -29.67 -16.86
C GLY A 60 -11.13 -28.44 -17.69
N ALA A 61 -11.53 -28.64 -18.95
CA ALA A 61 -11.95 -27.55 -19.83
C ALA A 61 -13.23 -26.86 -19.32
N THR A 62 -14.21 -27.64 -18.89
CA THR A 62 -15.48 -27.12 -18.35
C THR A 62 -15.25 -26.36 -17.04
N ALA A 63 -14.41 -26.90 -16.15
CA ALA A 63 -14.06 -26.25 -14.89
C ALA A 63 -13.33 -24.91 -15.09
N LEU A 64 -12.41 -24.85 -16.06
CA LEU A 64 -11.69 -23.62 -16.40
C LEU A 64 -12.62 -22.53 -16.93
N VAL A 65 -13.50 -22.87 -17.88
CA VAL A 65 -14.47 -21.91 -18.43
C VAL A 65 -15.43 -21.43 -17.34
N GLY A 66 -15.89 -22.33 -16.47
CA GLY A 66 -16.72 -21.99 -15.31
C GLY A 66 -16.03 -21.01 -14.36
N PHE A 67 -14.76 -21.23 -14.03
CA PHE A 67 -13.97 -20.32 -13.21
C PHE A 67 -13.89 -18.91 -13.83
N LEU A 68 -13.54 -18.83 -15.12
CA LEU A 68 -13.38 -17.56 -15.83
C LEU A 68 -14.69 -16.77 -15.89
N ALA A 69 -15.81 -17.43 -16.17
CA ALA A 69 -17.13 -16.80 -16.18
C ALA A 69 -17.56 -16.33 -14.77
N SER A 70 -17.34 -17.15 -13.74
CA SER A 70 -17.76 -16.82 -12.36
C SER A 70 -17.02 -15.60 -11.79
N LYS A 71 -15.76 -15.40 -12.19
CA LYS A 71 -14.92 -14.27 -11.79
C LYS A 71 -15.04 -13.06 -12.74
N LYS A 72 -15.93 -13.14 -13.74
CA LYS A 72 -16.16 -12.12 -14.77
C LYS A 72 -14.90 -11.74 -15.56
N PHE A 73 -14.08 -12.74 -15.87
CA PHE A 73 -12.97 -12.60 -16.80
C PHE A 73 -13.41 -12.81 -18.26
N ILE A 74 -14.52 -13.52 -18.46
CA ILE A 74 -15.25 -13.70 -19.73
C ILE A 74 -16.75 -13.54 -19.51
#